data_AF-A0A2J8MSP8-F1
#
_entry.id   AF-A0A2J8MSP8-F1
#
_cell.length_a   1.000
_cell.length_b   1.000
_cell.length_c   1.000
_cell.angle_alpha   90.00
_cell.angle_beta   90.00
_cell.angle_gamma   90.00
#
_symmetry.space_group_name_H-M   'P 1'
#
loop_
_entity.id
_entity.type
_entity.pdbx_description
1 polymer ?
#
loop_
_entity_poly.entity_id
_entity_poly.type
_entity_poly.pdbx_seq_one_letter_code
_entity_poly.pdbx_strand_id
1 'polypeptide(L)'
;DPKLRELLDVGNIGRLEQRMITVVYGPDLVNISHLNLVAFQEEVAKEWTNEVFSLATNLLAQNMSRDAFLEKAYTKLKLQVTPEGRIPLKNIYRLFSADRKRVETALEACSLPSSRAFMVVKKMKLKVSRTIESSGETSQ
;
A
#
# COMPACT_ATOMS: atom_id res chain seq x y z
N ASP A 1 26.31 -2.37 12.15
CA ASP A 1 26.73 -3.79 12.19
C ASP A 1 27.90 -3.97 11.22
N PRO A 2 29.10 -4.31 11.70
CA PRO A 2 30.29 -4.50 10.86
C PRO A 2 30.11 -5.60 9.79
N LYS A 3 29.41 -6.70 10.11
CA LYS A 3 29.18 -7.82 9.18
C LYS A 3 28.23 -7.42 8.05
N LEU A 4 27.21 -6.63 8.37
CA LEU A 4 26.29 -6.09 7.35
C LEU A 4 27.02 -5.13 6.41
N ARG A 5 27.93 -4.31 6.94
CA ARG A 5 28.73 -3.40 6.12
C ARG A 5 29.63 -4.17 5.16
N GLU A 6 30.30 -5.22 5.63
CA GLU A 6 31.10 -6.10 4.78
C GLU A 6 30.25 -6.75 3.68
N LEU A 7 29.05 -7.25 4.00
CA LEU A 7 28.13 -7.85 3.01
C LEU A 7 27.68 -6.85 1.93
N LEU A 8 27.46 -5.58 2.31
CA LEU A 8 27.05 -4.51 1.41
C LEU A 8 28.22 -3.95 0.58
N ASP A 9 29.45 -4.17 1.04
CA ASP A 9 30.69 -3.75 0.36
C ASP A 9 31.27 -4.86 -0.54
N VAL A 10 30.61 -6.03 -0.61
CA VAL A 10 31.00 -7.13 -1.51
C VAL A 10 30.85 -6.69 -2.96
N GLY A 11 31.97 -6.36 -3.60
CA GLY A 11 32.07 -6.20 -5.06
C GLY A 11 32.70 -4.93 -5.59
N ASN A 12 33.21 -4.01 -4.74
CA ASN A 12 33.87 -2.78 -5.20
C ASN A 12 33.04 -1.96 -6.21
N ILE A 13 31.70 -1.97 -6.06
CA ILE A 13 30.72 -1.39 -7.00
C ILE A 13 30.54 0.13 -6.73
N GLY A 14 31.63 0.86 -6.48
CA GLY A 14 31.59 2.27 -6.10
C GLY A 14 31.15 2.53 -4.65
N ARG A 15 31.10 3.80 -4.26
CA ARG A 15 30.85 4.23 -2.87
C ARG A 15 29.44 3.83 -2.41
N LEU A 16 29.36 3.09 -1.31
CA LEU A 16 28.08 2.63 -0.73
C LEU A 16 27.14 3.79 -0.41
N GLU A 17 27.69 4.92 0.03
CA GLU A 17 26.94 6.12 0.39
C GLU A 17 26.14 6.68 -0.79
N GLN A 18 26.62 6.53 -2.02
CA GLN A 18 25.95 7.01 -3.22
C GLN A 18 24.76 6.12 -3.64
N ARG A 19 24.69 4.91 -3.10
CA ARG A 19 23.65 3.91 -3.43
C ARG A 19 22.67 3.69 -2.29
N MET A 20 22.92 4.28 -1.12
CA MET A 20 22.07 4.15 0.05
C MET A 20 20.93 5.17 0.01
N ILE A 21 19.71 4.71 0.27
CA ILE A 21 18.52 5.55 0.42
C ILE A 21 17.98 5.34 1.83
N THR A 22 17.73 6.42 2.57
CA THR A 22 17.08 6.37 3.88
C THR A 22 15.71 7.02 3.78
N VAL A 23 14.66 6.20 3.86
CA VAL A 23 13.28 6.69 3.94
C VAL A 23 12.94 6.92 5.41
N VAL A 24 12.66 8.16 5.76
CA VAL A 24 12.26 8.57 7.11
C VAL A 24 10.74 8.78 7.11
N TYR A 25 10.02 8.08 7.99
CA TYR A 25 8.55 8.13 8.01
C TYR A 25 8.01 7.98 9.43
N GLY A 26 6.84 8.57 9.69
CA GLY A 26 6.18 8.52 10.99
C GLY A 26 4.80 9.19 10.94
N PRO A 27 3.92 8.94 11.92
CA PRO A 27 2.65 9.65 12.05
C PRO A 27 2.85 11.10 12.51
N ASP A 28 3.98 11.41 13.16
CA ASP A 28 4.34 12.72 13.69
C ASP A 28 5.87 12.87 13.78
N LEU A 29 6.33 14.03 14.24
CA LEU A 29 7.77 14.36 14.34
C LEU A 29 8.49 13.70 15.52
N VAL A 30 7.79 12.96 16.38
CA VAL A 30 8.35 12.25 17.54
C VAL A 30 8.49 10.76 17.23
N ASN A 31 7.44 10.16 16.67
CA ASN A 31 7.35 8.72 16.37
C ASN A 31 7.94 8.40 15.00
N ILE A 32 9.24 8.63 14.83
CA ILE A 32 9.93 8.47 13.55
C ILE A 32 10.54 7.06 13.43
N SER A 33 10.39 6.46 12.24
CA SER A 33 11.02 5.21 11.83
C SER A 33 11.90 5.42 10.60
N HIS A 34 12.92 4.58 10.45
CA HIS A 34 13.88 4.63 9.34
C HIS A 34 13.86 3.32 8.57
N LEU A 35 13.71 3.41 7.25
CA LEU A 35 13.91 2.30 6.32
C LEU A 35 15.14 2.59 5.47
N ASN A 36 16.20 1.81 5.67
CA ASN A 36 17.44 1.92 4.91
C ASN A 36 17.46 0.90 3.78
N LEU A 37 17.63 1.38 2.55
CA LEU A 37 17.71 0.59 1.34
C LEU A 37 19.06 0.84 0.67
N VAL A 38 19.57 -0.16 -0.04
CA VAL A 38 20.78 -0.02 -0.85
C VAL A 38 20.42 -0.44 -2.27
N ALA A 39 20.52 0.49 -3.21
CA ALA A 39 20.32 0.20 -4.62
C ALA A 39 21.57 -0.48 -5.20
N PHE A 40 21.37 -1.22 -6.30
CA PHE A 40 22.50 -1.81 -7.01
C PHE A 40 23.35 -0.75 -7.73
N GLN A 41 22.70 0.30 -8.25
CA GLN A 41 23.29 1.40 -9.04
C GLN A 41 23.01 2.75 -8.38
N GLU A 42 23.91 3.72 -8.54
CA GLU A 42 23.78 5.08 -7.99
C GLU A 42 22.62 5.85 -8.63
N GLU A 43 22.44 5.69 -9.93
CA GLU A 43 21.40 6.35 -10.71
C GLU A 43 20.01 5.95 -10.22
N VAL A 44 19.84 4.66 -9.91
CA VAL A 44 18.60 4.12 -9.33
C VAL A 44 18.37 4.72 -7.95
N ALA A 45 19.40 4.83 -7.10
CA ALA A 45 19.25 5.44 -5.78
C ALA A 45 18.78 6.91 -5.88
N LYS A 46 19.35 7.67 -6.82
CA LYS A 46 18.98 9.05 -7.09
C LYS A 46 17.54 9.18 -7.59
N GLU A 47 17.17 8.38 -8.59
CA GLU A 47 15.81 8.38 -9.15
C GLU A 47 14.77 8.05 -8.08
N TRP A 48 14.99 6.97 -7.32
CA TRP A 48 14.08 6.59 -6.23
C TRP A 48 13.97 7.68 -5.16
N THR A 49 15.08 8.32 -4.79
CA THR A 49 15.05 9.41 -3.81
C THR A 49 14.18 10.57 -4.30
N ASN A 50 14.36 10.99 -5.55
CA ASN A 50 13.62 12.11 -6.13
C ASN A 50 12.13 11.79 -6.30
N GLU A 51 11.80 10.63 -6.86
CA GLU A 51 10.42 10.26 -7.16
C GLU A 51 9.61 9.96 -5.89
N VAL A 52 10.19 9.24 -4.92
CA VAL A 52 9.52 8.99 -3.64
C VAL A 52 9.32 10.30 -2.88
N PHE A 53 10.31 11.20 -2.89
CA PHE A 53 10.17 12.50 -2.24
C PHE A 53 9.07 13.35 -2.90
N SER A 54 9.06 13.42 -4.23
CA SER A 54 8.03 14.12 -5.01
C SER A 54 6.62 13.63 -4.65
N LEU A 55 6.41 12.30 -4.61
CA LEU A 55 5.14 11.70 -4.21
C LEU A 55 4.76 12.01 -2.75
N ALA A 56 5.73 11.97 -1.83
CA ALA A 56 5.49 12.24 -0.41
C ALA A 56 5.13 13.71 -0.14
N THR A 57 5.71 14.64 -0.91
CA THR A 57 5.47 16.09 -0.77
C THR A 57 4.36 16.64 -1.67
N ASN A 58 3.71 15.79 -2.46
CA ASN A 58 2.64 16.22 -3.37
C ASN A 58 1.39 16.64 -2.58
N LEU A 59 1.10 17.94 -2.57
CA LEU A 59 -0.03 18.52 -1.85
C LEU A 59 -1.40 18.04 -2.39
N LEU A 60 -1.51 17.75 -3.69
CA LEU A 60 -2.75 17.21 -4.27
C LEU A 60 -2.99 15.78 -3.80
N ALA A 61 -1.92 14.99 -3.65
CA ALA A 61 -2.02 13.63 -3.11
C ALA A 61 -2.41 13.63 -1.63
N GLN A 62 -2.07 14.69 -0.88
CA GLN A 62 -2.53 14.89 0.50
C GLN A 62 -3.99 15.35 0.57
N ASN A 63 -4.45 16.15 -0.39
CA ASN A 63 -5.83 16.65 -0.49
C ASN A 63 -6.69 15.79 -1.44
N MET A 64 -6.56 14.47 -1.33
CA MET A 64 -7.25 13.53 -2.21
C MET A 64 -8.76 13.52 -1.96
N SER A 65 -9.55 13.33 -3.03
CA SER A 65 -11.00 13.17 -2.93
C SER A 65 -11.38 11.89 -2.17
N ARG A 66 -12.63 11.81 -1.73
CA ARG A 66 -13.16 10.61 -1.06
C ARG A 66 -13.01 9.36 -1.92
N ASP A 67 -13.28 9.46 -3.23
CA ASP A 67 -13.19 8.35 -4.17
C ASP A 67 -11.75 7.85 -4.30
N ALA A 68 -10.80 8.79 -4.44
CA ALA A 68 -9.38 8.45 -4.47
C ALA A 68 -8.93 7.77 -3.16
N PHE A 69 -9.47 8.20 -2.01
CA PHE A 69 -9.13 7.59 -0.72
C PHE A 69 -9.65 6.14 -0.63
N LEU A 70 -10.86 5.89 -1.11
CA LEU A 70 -11.43 4.55 -1.20
C LEU A 70 -10.61 3.67 -2.17
N GLU A 71 -10.18 4.22 -3.29
CA GLU A 71 -9.31 3.53 -4.24
C GLU A 71 -7.94 3.18 -3.63
N LYS A 72 -7.35 4.08 -2.84
CA LYS A 72 -6.11 3.83 -2.09
C LYS A 72 -6.30 2.68 -1.10
N ALA A 73 -7.42 2.66 -0.37
CA ALA A 73 -7.75 1.60 0.57
C ALA A 73 -7.95 0.24 -0.15
N TYR A 74 -8.64 0.25 -1.29
CA TYR A 74 -8.82 -0.92 -2.14
C TYR A 74 -7.49 -1.45 -2.70
N THR A 75 -6.63 -0.55 -3.20
CA THR A 75 -5.30 -0.88 -3.71
C THR A 75 -4.44 -1.54 -2.63
N LYS A 76 -4.48 -1.02 -1.40
CA LYS A 76 -3.79 -1.63 -0.25
C LYS A 76 -4.25 -3.07 0.00
N LEU A 77 -5.56 -3.36 -0.05
CA LEU A 77 -6.07 -4.72 0.12
C LEU A 77 -5.58 -5.67 -0.98
N LYS A 78 -5.47 -5.18 -2.23
CA LYS A 78 -4.96 -5.98 -3.34
C LYS A 78 -3.46 -6.26 -3.29
N LEU A 79 -2.68 -5.36 -2.71
CA LEU A 79 -1.24 -5.56 -2.51
C LEU A 79 -0.96 -6.49 -1.31
N GLN A 80 -1.82 -6.47 -0.30
CA GLN A 80 -1.71 -7.31 0.89
C GLN A 80 -2.40 -8.67 0.72
N VAL A 81 -2.01 -9.41 -0.32
CA VAL A 81 -2.51 -10.75 -0.63
C VAL A 81 -1.58 -11.84 -0.09
N THR A 82 -2.13 -13.04 0.05
CA THR A 82 -1.40 -14.29 0.29
C THR A 82 -0.55 -14.68 -0.94
N PRO A 83 0.44 -15.59 -0.79
CA PRO A 83 1.18 -16.14 -1.94
C PRO A 83 0.28 -16.73 -3.02
N GLU A 84 -0.90 -17.24 -2.64
CA GLU A 84 -1.92 -17.77 -3.57
C GLU A 84 -2.78 -16.66 -4.21
N GLY A 85 -2.42 -15.38 -4.04
CA GLY A 85 -3.09 -14.22 -4.63
C GLY A 85 -4.45 -13.90 -4.01
N ARG A 86 -4.73 -14.36 -2.78
CA ARG A 86 -6.02 -14.15 -2.09
C ARG A 86 -5.91 -13.07 -1.02
N ILE A 87 -6.93 -12.22 -0.90
CA ILE A 87 -7.01 -11.16 0.11
C ILE A 87 -7.44 -11.77 1.45
N PRO A 88 -6.64 -11.68 2.52
CA PRO A 88 -7.05 -12.12 3.86
C PRO A 88 -8.20 -11.29 4.40
N LEU A 89 -9.23 -11.96 4.92
CA LEU A 89 -10.41 -11.30 5.45
C LEU A 89 -10.08 -10.44 6.69
N LYS A 90 -9.07 -10.84 7.48
CA LYS A 90 -8.53 -10.04 8.59
C LYS A 90 -8.08 -8.63 8.18
N ASN A 91 -7.59 -8.44 6.95
CA ASN A 91 -7.12 -7.14 6.47
C ASN A 91 -8.31 -6.19 6.23
N ILE A 92 -9.47 -6.73 5.85
CA ILE A 92 -10.71 -5.97 5.65
C ILE A 92 -11.30 -5.57 6.99
N TYR A 93 -11.37 -6.49 7.95
CA TYR A 93 -11.81 -6.17 9.30
C TYR A 93 -10.92 -5.13 9.96
N ARG A 94 -9.61 -5.16 9.70
CA ARG A 94 -8.69 -4.14 10.21
C ARG A 94 -8.95 -2.76 9.61
N LEU A 95 -9.36 -2.70 8.33
CA LEU A 95 -9.69 -1.44 7.66
C LEU A 95 -11.01 -0.84 8.17
N PHE A 96 -11.98 -1.70 8.48
CA PHE A 96 -13.30 -1.32 8.98
C PHE A 96 -13.52 -1.83 10.41
N SER A 97 -12.59 -1.51 11.31
CA SER A 97 -12.55 -2.06 12.67
C SER A 97 -13.70 -1.58 13.56
N ALA A 98 -14.42 -0.54 13.16
CA ALA A 98 -15.51 0.05 13.93
C ALA A 98 -16.75 -0.87 14.04
N ASP A 99 -17.05 -1.65 13.01
CA ASP A 99 -18.25 -2.51 13.01
C ASP A 99 -18.03 -3.77 12.16
N ARG A 100 -17.66 -4.86 12.84
CA ARG A 100 -17.40 -6.15 12.20
C ARG A 100 -18.67 -6.77 11.57
N LYS A 101 -19.82 -6.63 12.23
CA LYS A 101 -21.08 -7.25 11.76
C LYS A 101 -21.53 -6.62 10.45
N ARG A 102 -21.44 -5.29 10.34
CA ARG A 102 -21.73 -4.58 9.09
C ARG A 102 -20.82 -5.02 7.95
N VAL A 103 -19.54 -5.28 8.24
CA VAL A 103 -18.60 -5.81 7.23
C VAL A 103 -19.05 -7.19 6.73
N GLU A 104 -19.43 -8.09 7.64
CA GLU A 104 -19.94 -9.43 7.29
C GLU A 104 -21.20 -9.34 6.43
N THR A 105 -22.19 -8.54 6.85
CA THR A 105 -23.42 -8.31 6.08
C THR A 105 -23.14 -7.71 4.70
N ALA A 106 -22.21 -6.76 4.58
CA ALA A 106 -21.87 -6.14 3.30
C ALA A 106 -21.17 -7.14 2.35
N LEU A 107 -20.31 -8.00 2.89
CA LEU A 107 -19.66 -9.07 2.11
C LEU A 107 -20.68 -10.08 1.61
N GLU A 108 -21.61 -10.50 2.46
CA GLU A 108 -22.72 -11.39 2.09
C GLU A 108 -23.62 -10.77 1.01
N ALA A 109 -23.98 -9.49 1.15
CA ALA A 109 -24.73 -8.73 0.16
C ALA A 109 -23.99 -8.63 -1.19
N CYS A 110 -22.65 -8.71 -1.17
CA CYS A 110 -21.82 -8.77 -2.37
C CYS A 110 -21.57 -10.19 -2.89
N SER A 111 -22.18 -11.22 -2.28
CA SER A 111 -21.93 -12.64 -2.55
C SER A 111 -20.44 -13.01 -2.43
N LEU A 112 -19.75 -12.33 -1.52
CA LEU A 112 -18.37 -12.58 -1.14
C LEU A 112 -18.32 -13.45 0.12
N PRO A 113 -17.28 -14.26 0.31
CA PRO A 113 -17.15 -15.07 1.52
C PRO A 113 -16.99 -14.17 2.76
N SER A 114 -17.95 -14.24 3.70
CA SER A 114 -17.90 -13.58 5.02
C SER A 114 -17.29 -14.47 6.10
N SER A 115 -17.28 -15.80 5.89
CA SER A 115 -16.78 -16.80 6.84
C SER A 115 -15.51 -17.53 6.40
N ARG A 116 -15.13 -17.44 5.11
CA ARG A 116 -13.86 -18.00 4.63
C ARG A 116 -12.73 -17.01 4.90
N ALA A 117 -11.59 -17.51 5.35
CA ALA A 117 -10.44 -16.68 5.75
C ALA A 117 -9.87 -15.78 4.62
N PHE A 118 -10.20 -16.04 3.35
CA PHE A 118 -9.64 -15.35 2.20
C PHE A 118 -10.66 -15.10 1.07
N MET A 119 -10.46 -14.02 0.30
CA MET A 119 -11.25 -13.66 -0.88
C MET A 119 -10.40 -13.61 -2.16
N VAL A 120 -11.04 -13.82 -3.32
CA VAL A 120 -10.37 -13.71 -4.63
C VAL A 120 -10.51 -12.29 -5.19
N VAL A 121 -9.39 -11.67 -5.54
CA VAL A 121 -9.28 -10.27 -6.02
C VAL A 121 -10.25 -9.93 -7.15
N LYS A 122 -10.49 -10.88 -8.08
CA LYS A 122 -11.35 -10.69 -9.26
C LYS A 122 -12.82 -10.38 -8.90
N LYS A 123 -13.34 -10.96 -7.81
CA LYS A 123 -14.72 -10.73 -7.39
C LYS A 123 -14.95 -9.32 -6.82
N MET A 124 -13.94 -8.74 -6.16
CA MET A 124 -14.05 -7.41 -5.55
C MET A 124 -14.03 -6.30 -6.61
N LYS A 125 -13.17 -6.42 -7.65
CA LYS A 125 -13.09 -5.45 -8.76
C LYS A 125 -14.42 -5.28 -9.50
N LEU A 126 -15.05 -6.39 -9.88
CA LEU A 126 -16.33 -6.41 -10.62
C LEU A 126 -17.47 -5.72 -9.86
N LYS A 127 -17.44 -5.69 -8.52
CA LYS A 127 -18.50 -5.08 -7.71
C LYS A 127 -18.21 -3.62 -7.38
N VAL A 128 -16.95 -3.27 -7.08
CA VAL A 128 -16.55 -1.87 -6.87
C VAL A 128 -16.82 -1.04 -8.13
N SER A 129 -16.48 -1.54 -9.32
CA SER A 129 -16.79 -0.86 -10.59
C SER A 129 -18.29 -0.63 -10.77
N ARG A 130 -19.13 -1.64 -10.51
CA ARG A 130 -20.60 -1.49 -10.60
C ARG A 130 -21.18 -0.51 -9.58
N THR A 131 -20.63 -0.45 -8.37
CA THR A 131 -21.09 0.50 -7.34
C THR A 131 -20.72 1.94 -7.71
N ILE A 132 -19.51 2.17 -8.23
CA ILE A 132 -19.07 3.49 -8.71
C ILE A 132 -19.93 3.94 -9.91
N GLU A 133 -20.20 3.04 -10.86
CA GLU A 133 -21.08 3.32 -12.02
C GLU A 133 -22.50 3.67 -11.56
N SER A 134 -23.08 2.93 -10.61
CA SER A 134 -24.43 3.22 -10.08
C SER A 134 -24.53 4.53 -9.31
N SER A 135 -23.44 5.01 -8.70
CA SER A 135 -23.43 6.32 -8.01
C SER A 135 -23.24 7.49 -8.98
N GLY A 136 -22.71 7.25 -10.18
CA GLY A 136 -22.58 8.25 -11.24
C GLY A 136 -23.89 8.52 -11.99
N GLU A 137 -24.82 7.56 -12.01
CA GLU A 137 -26.13 7.71 -12.69
C GLU A 137 -27.17 8.51 -11.87
N THR A 138 -26.93 8.77 -10.59
CA THR A 138 -27.80 9.61 -9.73
C THR A 138 -27.49 11.11 -9.76
N SER A 139 -26.65 11.57 -10.71
CA SER A 139 -26.37 12.99 -10.93
C SER A 139 -26.66 13.37 -12.39
N GLN A 140 -27.92 13.21 -12.81
CA GLN A 140 -28.55 14.00 -13.87
C GLN A 140 -29.96 14.38 -13.44
#